data_AF-A0A967N1A7-F1
#
_entry.id   AF-A0A967N1A7-F1
#
_cell.length_a   1.000
_cell.length_b   1.000
_cell.length_c   1.000
_cell.angle_alpha   90.00
_cell.angle_beta   90.00
_cell.angle_gamma   90.00
#
_symmetry.space_group_name_H-M   'P 1'
#
loop_
_entity.id
_entity.type
_entity.pdbx_description
1 polymer ?
#
loop_
_entity_poly.entity_id
_entity_poly.type
_entity_poly.pdbx_seq_one_letter_code
_entity_poly.pdbx_strand_id
1 'polypeptide(L)'
;SWMGVSDRTWFYSGIAVVVIHQVLGTLVFRLQLVLSLFTKMFGKYDLTVWGLIFLPLLALRPLITIAIGIADYGSLGGSQTILIILGVILCIPAIYTLHSVMKYFGLPRALGGDHFYQEYRDMPMVTKGAFRYSSNAMYSYVPLLLWSIALISG
;
A
#
# COMPACT_ATOMS: atom_id res chain seq x y z
N SER A 1 -23.66 -3.46 7.78
CA SER A 1 -23.62 -3.73 6.32
C SER A 1 -23.47 -2.45 5.54
N TRP A 2 -22.91 -2.50 4.33
CA TRP A 2 -22.78 -1.34 3.43
C TRP A 2 -22.96 -1.77 1.97
N MET A 3 -23.70 -0.98 1.17
CA MET A 3 -24.07 -1.31 -0.23
C MET A 3 -24.75 -2.69 -0.41
N GLY A 4 -25.53 -3.14 0.57
CA GLY A 4 -26.16 -4.46 0.54
C GLY A 4 -25.22 -5.64 0.82
N VAL A 5 -23.95 -5.36 1.16
CA VAL A 5 -22.94 -6.37 1.50
C VAL A 5 -22.70 -6.38 3.01
N SER A 6 -22.60 -7.58 3.59
CA SER A 6 -22.35 -7.75 5.03
C SER A 6 -20.93 -7.29 5.42
N ASP A 7 -20.79 -6.82 6.65
CA ASP A 7 -19.49 -6.54 7.30
C ASP A 7 -18.54 -7.74 7.22
N ARG A 8 -19.04 -8.95 7.50
CA ARG A 8 -18.26 -10.20 7.37
C ARG A 8 -17.74 -10.42 5.95
N THR A 9 -18.55 -10.13 4.93
CA THR A 9 -18.11 -10.23 3.52
C THR A 9 -17.02 -9.20 3.21
N TRP A 10 -17.18 -7.95 3.66
CA TRP A 10 -16.15 -6.91 3.51
C TRP A 10 -14.83 -7.31 4.21
N PHE A 11 -14.92 -7.84 5.42
CA PHE A 11 -13.78 -8.32 6.20
C PHE A 11 -13.00 -9.41 5.46
N TYR A 12 -13.66 -10.47 5.00
CA TYR A 12 -12.99 -11.54 4.25
C TYR A 12 -12.47 -11.07 2.89
N SER A 13 -13.12 -10.09 2.26
CA SER A 13 -12.62 -9.47 1.02
C SER A 13 -11.31 -8.72 1.27
N GLY A 14 -11.20 -8.00 2.40
CA GLY A 14 -9.97 -7.34 2.83
C GLY A 14 -8.82 -8.34 3.04
N ILE A 15 -9.09 -9.45 3.74
CA ILE A 15 -8.11 -10.53 3.92
C ILE A 15 -7.67 -11.09 2.57
N ALA A 16 -8.61 -11.42 1.69
CA ALA A 16 -8.31 -11.98 0.37
C ALA A 16 -7.42 -11.04 -0.46
N VAL A 17 -7.73 -9.74 -0.51
CA VAL A 17 -6.91 -8.75 -1.24
C VAL A 17 -5.50 -8.68 -0.67
N VAL A 18 -5.33 -8.69 0.65
CA VAL A 18 -3.99 -8.69 1.27
C VAL A 18 -3.22 -9.95 0.89
N VAL A 19 -3.82 -11.13 1.04
CA VAL A 19 -3.16 -12.41 0.71
C VAL A 19 -2.78 -12.46 -0.77
N ILE A 20 -3.71 -12.16 -1.68
CA ILE A 20 -3.48 -12.17 -3.13
C ILE A 20 -2.34 -11.21 -3.48
N HIS A 21 -2.38 -9.98 -2.98
CA HIS A 21 -1.33 -9.00 -3.25
C HIS A 21 0.04 -9.45 -2.75
N GLN A 22 0.14 -10.01 -1.53
CA GLN A 22 1.43 -10.45 -0.99
C GLN A 22 2.00 -11.67 -1.71
N VAL A 23 1.14 -12.63 -2.06
CA VAL A 23 1.53 -13.81 -2.83
C VAL A 23 1.99 -13.40 -4.23
N LEU A 24 1.22 -12.55 -4.92
CA LEU A 24 1.59 -12.05 -6.25
C LEU A 24 2.92 -11.29 -6.23
N GLY A 25 3.10 -10.33 -5.31
CA GLY A 25 4.35 -9.60 -5.19
C GLY A 25 5.55 -10.53 -4.98
N THR A 26 5.42 -11.48 -4.06
CA THR A 26 6.48 -12.45 -3.77
C THR A 26 6.82 -13.33 -4.98
N LEU A 27 5.82 -13.83 -5.69
CA LEU A 27 6.02 -14.68 -6.87
C LEU A 27 6.62 -13.89 -8.03
N VAL A 28 6.04 -12.75 -8.38
CA VAL A 28 6.50 -11.92 -9.50
C VAL A 28 7.93 -11.47 -9.27
N PHE A 29 8.27 -10.98 -8.08
CA PHE A 29 9.63 -10.55 -7.77
C PHE A 29 10.64 -11.69 -7.86
N ARG A 30 10.33 -12.88 -7.34
CA ARG A 30 11.23 -14.05 -7.44
C ARG A 30 11.42 -14.51 -8.88
N LEU A 31 10.31 -14.62 -9.64
CA LEU A 31 10.35 -15.04 -11.04
C LEU A 31 11.04 -14.00 -11.92
N GLN A 32 10.87 -12.71 -11.63
CA GLN A 32 11.53 -11.64 -12.35
C GLN A 32 13.04 -11.63 -12.08
N LEU A 33 13.48 -11.81 -10.84
CA LEU A 33 14.91 -11.86 -10.51
C LEU A 33 15.62 -13.07 -11.12
N VAL A 34 15.00 -14.25 -11.07
CA VAL A 34 15.66 -15.51 -11.49
C VAL A 34 15.47 -15.79 -12.97
N LEU A 35 14.30 -15.49 -13.53
CA LEU A 35 13.93 -15.89 -14.89
C LEU A 35 13.70 -14.71 -15.83
N SER A 36 13.68 -13.47 -15.32
CA SER A 36 13.31 -12.27 -16.08
C SER A 36 11.96 -12.43 -16.79
N LEU A 37 11.00 -13.09 -16.10
CA LEU A 37 9.74 -13.54 -16.71
C LEU A 37 8.96 -12.40 -17.38
N PHE A 38 8.75 -11.30 -16.68
CA PHE A 38 7.97 -10.18 -17.23
C PHE A 38 8.72 -9.50 -18.37
N THR A 39 10.05 -9.35 -18.26
CA THR A 39 10.88 -8.81 -19.36
C THR A 39 10.80 -9.70 -20.60
N LYS A 40 10.80 -11.02 -20.45
CA LYS A 40 10.64 -11.96 -21.58
C LYS A 40 9.25 -11.89 -22.21
N MET A 41 8.20 -11.70 -21.41
CA MET A 41 6.81 -11.66 -21.88
C MET A 41 6.41 -10.31 -22.49
N PHE A 42 6.90 -9.21 -21.91
CA PHE A 42 6.38 -7.86 -22.19
C PHE A 42 7.46 -6.87 -22.65
N GLY A 43 8.73 -7.29 -22.70
CA GLY A 43 9.86 -6.46 -23.10
C GLY A 43 9.95 -5.19 -22.26
N LYS A 44 10.04 -4.03 -22.93
CA LYS A 44 10.14 -2.70 -22.31
C LYS A 44 8.92 -2.28 -21.48
N TYR A 45 7.81 -3.02 -21.56
CA TYR A 45 6.58 -2.73 -20.81
C TYR A 45 6.44 -3.57 -19.54
N ASP A 46 7.46 -4.35 -19.18
CA ASP A 46 7.47 -5.25 -18.02
C ASP A 46 7.08 -4.58 -16.71
N LEU A 47 7.77 -3.50 -16.30
CA LEU A 47 7.44 -2.79 -15.06
C LEU A 47 6.08 -2.09 -15.13
N THR A 48 5.66 -1.63 -16.31
CA THR A 48 4.34 -1.02 -16.53
C THR A 48 3.22 -2.03 -16.33
N VAL A 49 3.33 -3.21 -16.96
CA VAL A 49 2.36 -4.31 -16.81
C VAL A 49 2.29 -4.77 -15.36
N TRP A 50 3.45 -4.89 -14.70
CA TRP A 50 3.48 -5.19 -13.27
C TRP A 50 2.73 -4.12 -12.45
N GLY A 51 2.99 -2.84 -12.71
CA GLY A 51 2.30 -1.73 -12.05
C GLY A 51 0.77 -1.76 -12.24
N LEU A 52 0.29 -2.13 -13.44
CA LEU A 52 -1.14 -2.27 -13.74
C LEU A 52 -1.83 -3.39 -12.95
N ILE A 53 -1.08 -4.40 -12.50
CA ILE A 53 -1.59 -5.49 -11.64
C ILE A 53 -1.47 -5.11 -10.17
N PHE A 54 -0.31 -4.58 -9.77
CA PHE A 54 0.03 -4.30 -8.38
C PHE A 54 -0.75 -3.11 -7.81
N LEU A 55 -0.82 -1.99 -8.53
CA LEU A 55 -1.41 -0.75 -8.02
C LEU A 55 -2.91 -0.87 -7.71
N PRO A 56 -3.76 -1.52 -8.55
CA PRO A 56 -5.17 -1.71 -8.19
C PRO A 56 -5.34 -2.53 -6.92
N LEU A 57 -4.56 -3.61 -6.75
CA LEU A 57 -4.60 -4.43 -5.53
C LEU A 57 -4.14 -3.65 -4.29
N LEU A 58 -3.15 -2.77 -4.45
CA LEU A 58 -2.69 -1.89 -3.38
C LEU A 58 -3.76 -0.85 -3.01
N ALA A 59 -4.38 -0.22 -4.01
CA ALA A 59 -5.42 0.80 -3.85
C ALA A 59 -6.73 0.23 -3.30
N LEU A 60 -7.03 -1.05 -3.57
CA LEU A 60 -8.19 -1.72 -2.97
C LEU A 60 -8.12 -1.80 -1.44
N ARG A 61 -6.91 -1.79 -0.85
CA ARG A 61 -6.77 -1.87 0.61
C ARG A 61 -7.45 -0.71 1.34
N PRO A 62 -7.11 0.57 1.11
CA PRO A 62 -7.80 1.68 1.76
C PRO A 62 -9.30 1.73 1.43
N LEU A 63 -9.71 1.38 0.20
CA LEU A 63 -11.13 1.36 -0.19
C LEU A 63 -11.93 0.33 0.62
N ILE A 64 -11.39 -0.88 0.78
CA ILE A 64 -12.02 -1.93 1.58
C ILE A 64 -11.97 -1.57 3.07
N THR A 65 -10.90 -0.93 3.56
CA THR A 65 -10.85 -0.45 4.95
C THR A 65 -11.97 0.57 5.23
N ILE A 66 -12.22 1.52 4.30
CA ILE A 66 -13.37 2.44 4.40
C ILE A 66 -14.68 1.66 4.42
N ALA A 67 -14.85 0.71 3.50
CA ALA A 67 -16.06 -0.11 3.40
C ALA A 67 -16.34 -0.89 4.70
N ILE A 68 -15.30 -1.48 5.31
CA ILE A 68 -15.40 -2.18 6.59
C ILE A 68 -15.78 -1.20 7.71
N GLY A 69 -15.08 -0.06 7.82
CA GLY A 69 -15.37 0.95 8.85
C GLY A 69 -16.83 1.41 8.80
N ILE A 70 -17.35 1.71 7.60
CA ILE A 70 -18.76 2.08 7.43
C ILE A 70 -19.70 0.90 7.73
N ALA A 71 -19.36 -0.31 7.26
CA ALA A 71 -20.22 -1.48 7.41
C ALA A 71 -20.35 -1.95 8.86
N ASP A 72 -19.34 -1.68 9.69
CA ASP A 72 -19.20 -2.08 11.09
C ASP A 72 -19.01 -0.84 12.01
N TYR A 73 -19.67 0.26 11.67
CA TYR A 73 -19.55 1.54 12.38
C TYR A 73 -19.90 1.42 13.87
N GLY A 74 -19.07 2.02 14.72
CA GLY A 74 -19.21 2.02 16.17
C GLY A 74 -18.69 0.76 16.87
N SER A 75 -18.19 -0.24 16.13
CA SER A 75 -17.70 -1.50 16.73
C SER A 75 -16.42 -1.34 17.56
N LEU A 76 -15.62 -0.31 17.27
CA LEU A 76 -14.45 0.05 18.08
C LEU A 76 -14.83 0.57 19.48
N GLY A 77 -16.06 1.07 19.64
CA GLY A 77 -16.55 1.68 20.87
C GLY A 77 -15.79 2.95 21.28
N GLY A 78 -16.13 3.48 22.45
CA GLY A 78 -15.47 4.67 23.01
C GLY A 78 -15.94 5.99 22.40
N SER A 79 -15.13 7.04 22.56
CA SER A 79 -15.46 8.39 22.09
C SER A 79 -15.05 8.58 20.63
N GLN A 80 -16.04 8.78 19.76
CA GLN A 80 -15.80 9.04 18.33
C GLN A 80 -14.86 10.22 18.10
N THR A 81 -14.97 11.27 18.92
CA THR A 81 -14.10 12.44 18.84
C THR A 81 -12.64 12.07 19.07
N ILE A 82 -12.36 11.18 20.03
CA ILE A 82 -11.00 10.71 20.32
C ILE A 82 -10.48 9.87 19.14
N LEU A 83 -11.30 8.95 18.62
CA LEU A 83 -10.91 8.11 17.47
C LEU A 83 -10.57 8.97 16.25
N ILE A 84 -11.40 9.97 15.92
CA ILE A 84 -11.15 10.91 14.82
C ILE A 84 -9.84 11.68 15.03
N ILE A 85 -9.60 12.22 16.24
CA ILE A 85 -8.36 12.95 16.56
C ILE A 85 -7.14 12.05 16.35
N LEU A 86 -7.17 10.81 16.87
CA LEU A 86 -6.09 9.85 16.68
C LEU A 86 -5.91 9.51 15.19
N GLY A 87 -7.00 9.31 14.47
CA GLY A 87 -6.99 9.05 13.03
C GLY A 87 -6.32 10.17 12.25
N VAL A 88 -6.62 11.43 12.55
CA VAL A 88 -5.96 12.60 11.93
C VAL A 88 -4.47 12.64 12.25
N ILE A 89 -4.08 12.38 13.51
CA ILE A 89 -2.67 12.35 13.92
C ILE A 89 -1.89 11.29 13.13
N LEU A 90 -2.45 10.09 12.95
CA LEU A 90 -1.82 9.02 12.17
C LEU A 90 -1.77 9.31 10.67
N CYS A 91 -2.71 10.11 10.15
CA CYS A 91 -2.77 10.48 8.74
C CYS A 91 -1.56 11.35 8.33
N ILE A 92 -1.13 12.26 9.20
CA ILE A 92 -0.05 13.22 8.94
C ILE A 92 1.26 12.53 8.49
N PRO A 93 1.86 11.60 9.26
CA PRO A 93 3.10 10.93 8.84
C PRO A 93 2.89 10.05 7.61
N ALA A 94 1.70 9.48 7.42
CA ALA A 94 1.40 8.65 6.26
C ALA A 94 1.36 9.47 4.96
N ILE A 95 0.63 10.59 4.94
CA ILE A 95 0.54 11.50 3.79
C ILE A 95 1.91 12.12 3.49
N TYR A 96 2.65 12.56 4.51
CA TYR A 96 4.00 13.08 4.32
C TYR A 96 4.94 12.04 3.70
N THR A 97 4.80 10.77 4.08
CA THR A 97 5.57 9.67 3.49
C THR A 97 5.16 9.40 2.05
N LEU A 98 3.87 9.37 1.73
CA LEU A 98 3.40 9.25 0.34
C LEU A 98 3.93 10.39 -0.54
N HIS A 99 3.86 11.63 -0.05
CA HIS A 99 4.48 12.77 -0.74
C HIS A 99 5.98 12.56 -0.95
N SER A 100 6.69 12.08 0.07
CA SER A 100 8.13 11.82 0.00
C SER A 100 8.47 10.71 -1.00
N VAL A 101 7.62 9.69 -1.14
CA VAL A 101 7.76 8.65 -2.18
C VAL A 101 7.66 9.29 -3.55
N MET A 102 6.60 10.05 -3.81
CA MET A 102 6.37 10.67 -5.13
C MET A 102 7.46 11.67 -5.50
N LYS A 103 7.97 12.43 -4.52
CA LYS A 103 8.94 13.51 -4.76
C LYS A 103 10.41 13.06 -4.77
N TYR A 104 10.79 12.09 -3.94
CA TYR A 104 12.20 11.73 -3.72
C TYR A 104 12.54 10.28 -4.04
N PHE A 105 11.61 9.34 -3.87
CA PHE A 105 11.87 7.91 -4.08
C PHE A 105 11.57 7.45 -5.50
N GLY A 106 10.48 7.97 -6.07
CA GLY A 106 9.98 7.62 -7.40
C GLY A 106 9.07 6.39 -7.39
N LEU A 107 8.00 6.47 -8.18
CA LEU A 107 7.05 5.37 -8.33
C LEU A 107 7.67 4.09 -8.91
N PRO A 108 8.55 4.13 -9.94
CA PRO A 108 9.19 2.92 -10.46
C PRO A 108 9.96 2.14 -9.39
N ARG A 109 10.70 2.85 -8.52
CA ARG A 109 11.41 2.23 -7.40
C ARG A 109 10.45 1.65 -6.36
N ALA A 110 9.36 2.37 -6.04
CA ALA A 110 8.32 1.90 -5.13
C ALA A 110 7.57 0.65 -5.62
N LEU A 111 7.48 0.46 -6.95
CA LEU A 111 6.92 -0.73 -7.58
C LEU A 111 7.87 -1.94 -7.58
N GLY A 112 9.10 -1.79 -7.08
CA GLY A 112 10.12 -2.82 -7.11
C GLY A 112 10.94 -2.83 -8.40
N GLY A 113 11.19 -1.65 -9.00
CA GLY A 113 12.00 -1.53 -10.22
C GLY A 113 13.41 -2.11 -10.11
N ASP A 114 13.94 -2.24 -8.90
CA ASP A 114 15.20 -2.96 -8.61
C ASP A 114 15.14 -4.45 -8.94
N HIS A 115 13.96 -5.06 -9.05
CA HIS A 115 13.82 -6.44 -9.53
C HIS A 115 13.91 -6.51 -11.07
N PHE A 116 13.61 -5.42 -11.75
CA PHE A 116 13.52 -5.35 -13.22
C PHE A 116 14.79 -4.81 -13.86
N TYR A 117 15.38 -3.75 -13.29
CA TYR A 117 16.48 -3.03 -13.93
C TYR A 117 17.63 -2.76 -12.97
N GLN A 118 18.84 -2.86 -13.51
CA GLN A 118 20.07 -2.66 -12.75
C GLN A 118 20.21 -1.21 -12.25
N GLU A 119 19.74 -0.23 -13.01
CA GLU A 119 19.80 1.19 -12.64
C GLU A 119 19.20 1.47 -11.25
N TYR A 120 18.09 0.80 -10.88
CA TYR A 120 17.45 1.00 -9.58
C TYR A 120 18.17 0.28 -8.44
N ARG A 121 18.96 -0.77 -8.73
CA ARG A 121 19.82 -1.46 -7.75
C ARG A 121 21.05 -0.63 -7.41
N ASP A 122 21.60 0.06 -8.40
CA ASP A 122 22.81 0.86 -8.25
C ASP A 122 22.52 2.23 -7.60
N MET A 123 21.25 2.64 -7.56
CA MET A 123 20.84 3.90 -6.93
C MET A 123 21.08 3.89 -5.41
N PRO A 124 21.64 4.98 -4.84
CA PRO A 124 21.82 5.08 -3.40
C PRO A 124 20.49 5.11 -2.64
N MET A 125 20.56 4.87 -1.33
CA MET A 125 19.42 5.07 -0.44
C MET A 125 18.99 6.55 -0.43
N VAL A 126 17.68 6.78 -0.43
CA VAL A 126 17.12 8.13 -0.34
C VAL A 126 17.20 8.62 1.11
N THR A 127 17.65 9.85 1.32
CA THR A 127 17.80 10.47 2.65
C THR A 127 16.98 11.76 2.81
N LYS A 128 16.06 12.03 1.88
CA LYS A 128 15.20 13.23 1.84
C LYS A 128 13.75 12.91 2.21
N GLY A 129 12.98 13.92 2.60
CA GLY A 129 11.59 13.75 3.02
C GLY A 129 11.48 12.82 4.23
N ALA A 130 10.46 11.96 4.27
CA ALA A 130 10.28 10.95 5.31
C ALA A 130 11.48 10.01 5.47
N PHE A 131 12.24 9.76 4.40
CA PHE A 131 13.39 8.86 4.44
C PHE A 131 14.57 9.37 5.27
N ARG A 132 14.57 10.67 5.65
CA ARG A 132 15.55 11.20 6.60
C ARG A 132 15.37 10.64 8.02
N TYR A 133 14.16 10.21 8.36
CA TYR A 133 13.79 9.71 9.69
C TYR A 133 13.82 8.18 9.74
N SER A 134 13.64 7.51 8.60
CA SER A 134 13.72 6.06 8.48
C SER A 134 14.11 5.67 7.05
N SER A 135 15.16 4.88 6.88
CA SER A 135 15.52 4.29 5.58
C SER A 135 14.42 3.38 5.01
N ASN A 136 13.49 2.94 5.87
CA ASN A 136 12.34 2.10 5.53
C ASN A 136 11.00 2.85 5.62
N ALA A 137 11.01 4.19 5.47
CA ALA A 137 9.86 5.06 5.74
C ALA A 137 8.54 4.59 5.11
N MET A 138 8.57 4.07 3.88
CA MET A 138 7.38 3.52 3.21
C MET A 138 6.68 2.47 4.05
N TYR A 139 7.43 1.51 4.59
CA TYR A 139 6.89 0.40 5.37
C TYR A 139 6.62 0.81 6.82
N SER A 140 7.33 1.81 7.34
CA SER A 140 7.14 2.31 8.70
C SER A 140 5.89 3.19 8.86
N TYR A 141 5.59 4.04 7.87
CA TYR A 141 4.63 5.14 8.04
C TYR A 141 3.42 5.07 7.11
N VAL A 142 3.52 4.52 5.89
CA VAL A 142 2.36 4.41 4.99
C VAL A 142 1.25 3.53 5.57
N PRO A 143 1.53 2.41 6.27
CA PRO A 143 0.47 1.61 6.90
C PRO A 143 -0.37 2.37 7.92
N LEU A 144 0.14 3.47 8.49
CA LEU A 144 -0.63 4.34 9.38
C LEU A 144 -1.85 4.96 8.70
N LEU A 145 -1.85 5.07 7.36
CA LEU A 145 -3.03 5.49 6.60
C LEU A 145 -4.21 4.53 6.78
N LEU A 146 -3.96 3.22 6.83
CA LEU A 146 -5.02 2.23 7.02
C LEU A 146 -5.62 2.34 8.42
N TRP A 147 -4.79 2.54 9.44
CA TRP A 147 -5.25 2.81 10.80
C TRP A 147 -6.02 4.13 10.90
N SER A 148 -5.52 5.19 10.24
CA SER A 148 -6.19 6.47 10.16
C SER A 148 -7.60 6.34 9.58
N ILE A 149 -7.73 5.63 8.44
CA ILE A 149 -9.01 5.36 7.81
C ILE A 149 -9.94 4.60 8.75
N ALA A 150 -9.44 3.52 9.38
CA ALA A 150 -10.25 2.70 10.28
C ALA A 150 -10.79 3.53 11.47
N LEU A 151 -9.96 4.38 12.08
CA LEU A 151 -10.35 5.22 13.21
C LEU A 151 -11.30 6.37 12.85
N ILE A 152 -11.26 6.84 11.60
CA ILE A 152 -12.12 7.93 11.13
C ILE A 152 -13.48 7.39 10.65
N SER A 153 -13.48 6.22 10.01
CA SER A 153 -14.66 5.66 9.34
C SER A 153 -15.42 4.60 10.13
N GLY A 154 -14.77 3.93 11.08
CA GLY A 154 -15.37 3.01 12.05
C GLY A 154 -15.73 3.70 13.35
#